data_AF-A0A211ZU48-F1
#
_entry.id   AF-A0A211ZU48-F1
#
_cell.length_a   1.000
_cell.length_b   1.000
_cell.length_c   1.000
_cell.angle_alpha   90.00
_cell.angle_beta   90.00
_cell.angle_gamma   90.00
#
_symmetry.space_group_name_H-M   'P 1'
#
loop_
_entity.id
_entity.type
_entity.pdbx_description
1 polymer ?
#
loop_
_entity_poly.entity_id
_entity_poly.type
_entity_poly.pdbx_seq_one_letter_code
_entity_poly.pdbx_strand_id
1 'polypeptide(L)' 'MSEPRSSLSRRQPRPPTEIEQLRRMRAAAWHGQGVAVIRPEEVEDDWIRQAIVNEADRLYGKRNREP' A
#
# COMPACT_ATOMS: atom_id res chain seq x y z
N MET A 1 -18.28 -4.76 -23.67
CA MET A 1 -17.03 -5.19 -24.33
C MET A 1 -16.59 -6.48 -23.67
N SER A 2 -16.59 -7.59 -24.41
CA SER A 2 -16.31 -8.93 -23.88
C SER A 2 -14.82 -9.05 -23.53
N GLU A 3 -14.48 -9.43 -22.30
CA GLU A 3 -13.09 -9.72 -21.93
C GLU A 3 -12.60 -10.94 -22.72
N PRO A 4 -11.46 -10.83 -23.45
CA PRO A 4 -10.90 -11.98 -24.15
C PRO A 4 -10.43 -13.01 -23.12
N ARG A 5 -11.06 -14.20 -23.11
CA ARG A 5 -10.70 -15.33 -22.24
C ARG A 5 -9.45 -16.04 -22.79
N SER A 6 -8.32 -15.35 -22.78
CA SER A 6 -7.03 -15.88 -23.26
C SER A 6 -6.20 -16.44 -22.09
N SER A 7 -5.34 -17.43 -22.35
CA SER A 7 -4.33 -17.89 -21.37
C SER A 7 -3.34 -16.77 -20.98
N LEU A 8 -3.25 -15.71 -21.79
CA LEU A 8 -2.45 -14.51 -21.55
C LEU A 8 -3.16 -13.43 -20.73
N SER A 9 -4.45 -13.58 -20.40
CA SER A 9 -5.20 -12.60 -19.59
C SER A 9 -4.57 -12.38 -18.21
N ARG A 10 -3.97 -13.43 -17.63
CA ARG A 10 -3.21 -13.35 -16.36
C ARG A 10 -1.95 -12.47 -16.45
N ARG A 11 -1.44 -12.25 -17.66
CA ARG A 11 -0.24 -11.43 -17.94
C ARG A 11 -0.61 -10.03 -18.42
N GLN A 12 -1.90 -9.69 -18.48
CA GLN A 12 -2.30 -8.33 -18.83
C GLN A 12 -1.81 -7.40 -17.73
N PRO A 13 -1.09 -6.32 -18.07
CA PRO A 13 -0.75 -5.27 -17.12
C PRO A 13 -2.05 -4.78 -16.52
N ARG A 14 -2.21 -4.95 -15.21
CA ARG A 14 -3.35 -4.34 -14.51
C ARG A 14 -3.20 -2.83 -14.68
N PRO A 15 -4.28 -2.10 -15.04
CA PRO A 15 -4.20 -0.66 -15.12
C PRO A 15 -3.71 -0.12 -13.76
N PRO A 16 -2.92 0.97 -13.74
CA PRO A 16 -2.45 1.58 -12.50
C PRO A 16 -3.66 1.78 -11.60
N THR A 17 -3.62 1.18 -10.41
CA THR A 17 -4.72 1.29 -9.46
C THR A 17 -4.92 2.77 -9.14
N GLU A 18 -6.08 3.32 -9.50
CA GLU A 18 -6.38 4.72 -9.22
C GLU A 18 -6.22 5.00 -7.73
N ILE A 19 -5.77 6.21 -7.39
CA ILE A 19 -5.51 6.62 -6.00
C ILE A 19 -6.71 6.32 -5.10
N GLU A 20 -7.93 6.49 -5.62
CA GLU A 20 -9.18 6.21 -4.91
C GLU A 20 -9.41 4.71 -4.67
N GLN A 21 -9.02 3.86 -5.62
CA GLN A 21 -9.07 2.41 -5.43
C GLN A 21 -8.04 1.96 -4.38
N LEU A 22 -6.85 2.55 -4.36
CA LEU A 22 -5.86 2.30 -3.29
C LEU A 22 -6.39 2.75 -1.92
N ARG A 23 -7.07 3.88 -1.83
CA ARG A 23 -7.70 4.35 -0.58
C ARG A 23 -8.77 3.37 -0.09
N ARG A 24 -9.65 2.91 -0.98
CA ARG A 24 -10.66 1.90 -0.64
C ARG A 24 -10.03 0.58 -0.16
N MET A 25 -8.95 0.13 -0.80
CA MET A 25 -8.22 -1.06 -0.35
C MET A 25 -7.62 -0.89 1.05
N ARG A 26 -7.04 0.27 1.35
CA ARG A 26 -6.50 0.59 2.68
C ARG A 26 -7.60 0.63 3.75
N ALA A 27 -8.74 1.26 3.44
CA ALA A 27 -9.90 1.29 4.34
C ALA A 27 -10.45 -0.12 4.60
N ALA A 28 -10.54 -0.96 3.56
CA ALA A 28 -10.96 -2.35 3.72
C ALA A 28 -9.98 -3.17 4.58
N ALA A 29 -8.67 -2.95 4.45
CA ALA A 29 -7.66 -3.60 5.30
C ALA A 29 -7.83 -3.21 6.77
N TRP A 30 -8.12 -1.94 7.05
CA TRP A 30 -8.40 -1.45 8.40
C TRP A 30 -9.64 -2.12 8.98
N HIS A 31 -10.77 -2.05 8.27
CA HIS A 31 -12.04 -2.59 8.79
C HIS A 31 -12.07 -4.12 8.85
N GLY A 32 -11.39 -4.81 7.93
CA GLY A 32 -11.44 -6.26 7.84
C GLY A 32 -10.36 -6.98 8.64
N GLN A 33 -9.15 -6.41 8.73
CA GLN A 33 -7.99 -7.08 9.33
C GLN A 33 -7.40 -6.29 10.51
N GLY A 34 -7.86 -5.07 10.77
CA GLY A 34 -7.26 -4.18 11.77
C GLY A 34 -5.87 -3.68 11.38
N VAL A 35 -5.50 -3.78 10.09
CA VAL A 35 -4.18 -3.36 9.59
C VAL A 35 -4.30 -2.03 8.86
N ALA A 36 -3.49 -1.06 9.27
CA ALA A 36 -3.41 0.25 8.62
C ALA A 36 -2.16 0.34 7.73
N VAL A 37 -2.34 0.85 6.50
CA VAL A 37 -1.24 1.18 5.59
C VAL A 37 -1.09 2.69 5.58
N ILE A 38 -0.07 3.17 6.27
CA ILE A 38 0.21 4.60 6.45
C ILE A 38 1.55 4.88 5.78
N ARG A 39 1.57 5.86 4.86
CA ARG A 39 2.81 6.38 4.32
C ARG A 39 3.40 7.39 5.31
N PRO A 40 4.66 7.25 5.75
CA PRO A 40 5.24 8.18 6.71
C PRO A 40 5.16 9.65 6.26
N GLU A 41 5.28 9.92 4.96
CA GLU A 41 5.15 11.25 4.36
C GLU A 41 3.75 11.86 4.45
N GLU A 42 2.71 11.05 4.70
CA GLU A 42 1.33 11.53 4.91
C GLU A 42 1.03 11.84 6.38
N VAL A 43 1.98 11.58 7.31
CA VAL A 43 1.81 11.84 8.74
C VAL A 43 2.33 13.24 9.06
N GLU A 44 1.44 14.15 9.47
CA GLU A 44 1.80 15.54 9.77
C GLU A 44 2.66 15.67 11.03
N ASP A 45 2.33 14.91 12.08
CA ASP A 45 3.07 14.91 13.34
C ASP A 45 4.41 14.18 13.21
N ASP A 46 5.51 14.89 13.46
CA ASP A 46 6.87 14.36 13.32
C ASP A 46 7.18 13.23 14.31
N TRP A 47 6.60 13.25 15.50
CA TRP A 47 6.82 12.22 16.51
C TRP A 47 6.09 10.94 16.14
N ILE A 48 4.83 11.04 15.70
CA ILE A 48 4.06 9.89 15.22
C ILE A 48 4.73 9.30 13.99
N ARG A 49 5.22 10.14 13.07
CA ARG A 49 5.96 9.71 11.88
C ARG A 49 7.18 8.90 12.27
N GLN A 50 7.99 9.41 13.20
CA GLN A 50 9.21 8.73 13.64
C GLN A 50 8.89 7.41 14.37
N ALA A 51 7.84 7.37 15.19
CA ALA A 51 7.41 6.16 15.88
C ALA A 51 7.02 5.05 14.89
N ILE A 52 6.24 5.38 13.86
CA ILE A 52 5.84 4.42 12.81
C ILE A 52 7.06 3.91 12.05
N VAL A 53 7.99 4.79 11.68
CA VAL A 53 9.22 4.39 10.98
C VAL A 53 10.08 3.47 11.85
N ASN A 54 10.26 3.81 13.13
CA ASN A 54 11.03 2.98 14.05
C ASN A 54 10.42 1.59 14.22
N GLU A 55 9.10 1.51 14.34
CA GLU A 55 8.41 0.24 14.50
C GLU A 55 8.45 -0.59 13.21
N ALA A 56 8.31 0.05 12.05
CA ALA A 56 8.49 -0.60 10.76
C ALA A 56 9.92 -1.13 10.56
N ASP A 57 10.92 -0.32 10.89
CA ASP A 57 12.34 -0.73 10.84
C ASP A 57 12.63 -1.92 11.77
N ARG A 58 11.99 -1.95 12.95
CA ARG A 58 12.12 -3.06 13.91
C ARG A 58 11.51 -4.35 13.39
N LEU A 59 10.37 -4.28 12.71
CA LEU A 59 9.62 -5.44 12.20
C LEU A 59 10.15 -5.96 10.87
N TYR A 60 10.56 -5.08 9.96
CA TYR A 60 10.85 -5.41 8.57
C TYR A 60 12.30 -5.09 8.15
N GLY A 61 13.10 -4.54 9.07
CA GLY A 61 14.44 -4.05 8.76
C GLY A 61 14.42 -2.65 8.18
N LYS A 62 15.62 -2.05 8.04
CA LYS A 62 15.79 -0.68 7.54
C LYS A 62 15.19 -0.55 6.14
N ARG A 63 14.37 0.48 5.93
CA ARG A 63 13.86 0.80 4.59
C ARG A 63 15.03 1.05 3.62
N ASN A 64 15.17 0.22 2.58
CA ASN A 64 16.07 0.50 1.47
C ASN A 64 15.58 1.77 0.77
N ARG A 65 16.22 2.89 1.07
CA ARG A 65 16.07 4.11 0.28
C ARG A 65 16.98 3.90 -0.93
N GLU A 66 16.47 3.25 -1.97
CA GLU A 66 17.18 3.30 -3.26
C GLU A 66 17.30 4.78 -3.68
N PRO A 67 18.48 5.21 -4.12
CA PRO A 67 18.78 6.61 -4.45
C PRO A 67 17.98 7.15 -5.64
#